data_AF-A0A6A0ABE1-F1
#
_entry.id   AF-A0A6A0ABE1-F1
#
_cell.length_a   1.000
_cell.length_b   1.000
_cell.length_c   1.000
_cell.angle_alpha   90.00
_cell.angle_beta   90.00
_cell.angle_gamma   90.00
#
_symmetry.space_group_name_H-M   'P 1'
#
loop_
_entity.id
_entity.type
_entity.pdbx_description
1 polymer ?
#
loop_
_entity_poly.entity_id
_entity_poly.type
_entity_poly.pdbx_seq_one_letter_code
_entity_poly.pdbx_strand_id
1 'polypeptide(L)'
;MPVCYATVLVLGGLHRFHRAAASAVLGCPEQPGVVLSPYQLLALFAGVLVLHACMNCGSHHLTRMQIVFSGFWQVVATLAFCALIIAVAPQHTSPNFAFGSWLPNTELTGLTNPVHIFLAGLLMSQWTIMGFDCCIHLAEETVDAERSASWGLVAGVGSACLLGLLLMLSLTFSMQSLDSIMDPNAVAGGQAIAQA
;
A
#
# COMPACT_ATOMS: atom_id res chain seq x y z
N MET A 1 -12.84 -6.52 -12.00
CA MET A 1 -11.54 -6.90 -12.62
C MET A 1 -10.48 -5.81 -12.36
N PRO A 2 -10.07 -5.50 -11.11
CA PRO A 2 -9.28 -4.28 -10.85
C PRO A 2 -7.88 -4.52 -10.25
N VAL A 3 -7.33 -5.73 -10.31
CA VAL A 3 -6.01 -6.05 -9.72
C VAL A 3 -4.82 -5.43 -10.51
N CYS A 4 -5.07 -4.85 -11.70
CA CYS A 4 -4.03 -4.25 -12.54
C CYS A 4 -3.66 -2.78 -12.22
N TYR A 5 -4.26 -2.10 -11.24
CA TYR A 5 -3.92 -0.68 -11.00
C TYR A 5 -2.80 -0.44 -9.97
N ALA A 6 -2.51 -1.41 -9.11
CA ALA A 6 -1.68 -1.21 -7.92
C ALA A 6 -0.22 -0.82 -8.21
N THR A 7 0.41 -1.37 -9.26
CA THR A 7 1.85 -1.13 -9.51
C THR A 7 2.11 0.06 -10.46
N VAL A 8 1.14 0.46 -11.30
CA VAL A 8 1.19 1.78 -11.99
C VAL A 8 0.92 2.92 -11.02
N LEU A 9 0.20 2.69 -9.92
CA LEU A 9 0.05 3.69 -8.87
C LEU A 9 1.36 3.92 -8.10
N VAL A 10 2.27 2.95 -8.01
CA VAL A 10 3.56 3.13 -7.31
C VAL A 10 4.58 3.87 -8.19
N LEU A 11 4.76 3.49 -9.46
CA LEU A 11 5.66 4.19 -10.39
C LEU A 11 5.07 5.52 -10.90
N GLY A 12 3.77 5.52 -11.23
CA GLY A 12 3.02 6.72 -11.59
C GLY A 12 2.78 7.63 -10.38
N GLY A 13 2.59 7.09 -9.19
CA GLY A 13 2.50 7.85 -7.95
C GLY A 13 3.82 8.44 -7.52
N LEU A 14 4.96 7.74 -7.68
CA LEU A 14 6.28 8.31 -7.39
C LEU A 14 6.61 9.48 -8.34
N HIS A 15 6.28 9.34 -9.63
CA HIS A 15 6.46 10.41 -10.62
C HIS A 15 5.44 11.57 -10.43
N ARG A 16 4.19 11.28 -10.06
CA ARG A 16 3.17 12.30 -9.73
C ARG A 16 3.46 12.99 -8.39
N PHE A 17 4.01 12.28 -7.41
CA PHE A 17 4.42 12.83 -6.12
C PHE A 17 5.64 13.73 -6.27
N HIS A 18 6.63 13.33 -7.08
CA HIS A 18 7.74 14.21 -7.44
C HIS A 18 7.26 15.46 -8.20
N ARG A 19 6.25 15.33 -9.07
CA ARG A 19 5.64 16.47 -9.79
C ARG A 19 4.79 17.37 -8.89
N ALA A 20 4.02 16.81 -7.97
CA ALA A 20 3.22 17.54 -6.99
C ALA A 20 4.10 18.23 -5.94
N ALA A 21 5.17 17.58 -5.49
CA ALA A 21 6.18 18.20 -4.65
C ALA A 21 6.95 19.29 -5.40
N ALA A 22 7.29 19.09 -6.68
CA ALA A 22 7.93 20.11 -7.51
C ALA A 22 7.00 21.29 -7.86
N SER A 23 5.69 21.06 -8.08
CA SER A 23 4.74 22.14 -8.32
C SER A 23 4.45 22.92 -7.04
N ALA A 24 4.35 22.25 -5.88
CA ALA A 24 4.19 22.89 -4.58
C ALA A 24 5.43 23.67 -4.10
N VAL A 25 6.65 23.22 -4.43
CA VAL A 25 7.90 23.85 -4.00
C VAL A 25 8.46 24.85 -5.04
N LEU A 26 8.27 24.61 -6.33
CA LEU A 26 8.91 25.37 -7.43
C LEU A 26 7.91 26.08 -8.35
N GLY A 27 6.59 25.95 -8.15
CA GLY A 27 5.57 26.63 -8.95
C GLY A 27 5.53 26.22 -10.43
N CYS A 28 6.04 25.02 -10.78
CA CYS A 28 6.11 24.55 -12.16
C CYS A 28 4.75 23.98 -12.63
N PRO A 29 4.27 24.30 -13.85
CA PRO A 29 2.97 23.83 -14.36
C PRO A 29 2.91 22.30 -14.55
N GLU A 30 1.78 21.69 -14.18
CA GLU A 30 1.55 20.25 -14.32
C GLU A 30 1.43 19.85 -15.80
N GLN A 31 2.35 18.99 -16.26
CA GLN A 31 2.29 18.46 -17.63
C GLN A 31 1.32 17.27 -17.73
N PRO A 32 0.49 17.19 -18.79
CA PRO A 32 -0.46 16.10 -18.99
C PRO A 32 0.28 14.75 -19.05
N GLY A 33 -0.07 13.85 -18.12
CA GLY A 33 0.55 12.53 -18.01
C GLY A 33 0.15 11.63 -19.18
N VAL A 34 1.07 10.78 -19.63
CA VAL A 34 0.78 9.73 -20.62
C VAL A 34 -0.16 8.70 -19.98
N VAL A 35 -1.36 8.55 -20.54
CA VAL A 35 -2.31 7.51 -20.15
C VAL A 35 -1.95 6.22 -20.87
N LEU A 36 -1.50 5.21 -20.13
CA LEU A 36 -1.14 3.90 -20.69
C LEU A 36 -2.40 3.11 -21.04
N SER A 37 -2.41 2.49 -22.21
CA SER A 37 -3.47 1.55 -22.62
C SER A 37 -3.47 0.29 -21.72
N PRO A 38 -4.62 -0.37 -21.48
CA PRO A 38 -4.68 -1.61 -20.69
C PRO A 38 -3.70 -2.70 -21.16
N TYR A 39 -3.47 -2.79 -22.47
CA TYR A 39 -2.51 -3.75 -23.03
C TYR A 39 -1.05 -3.36 -22.73
N GLN A 40 -0.72 -2.07 -22.76
CA GLN A 40 0.62 -1.58 -22.41
C GLN A 40 0.89 -1.77 -20.92
N LEU A 41 -0.13 -1.58 -20.09
CA LEU A 41 -0.09 -1.85 -18.65
C LEU A 41 0.13 -3.33 -18.35
N LEU A 42 -0.65 -4.20 -18.98
CA LEU A 42 -0.48 -5.64 -18.84
C LEU A 42 0.92 -6.10 -19.30
N ALA A 43 1.42 -5.56 -20.43
CA ALA A 43 2.75 -5.86 -20.93
C ALA A 43 3.86 -5.41 -19.95
N LEU A 44 3.69 -4.24 -19.30
CA LEU A 44 4.62 -3.78 -18.27
C LEU A 44 4.67 -4.74 -17.08
N PHE A 45 3.52 -5.17 -16.56
CA PHE A 45 3.49 -6.13 -15.45
C PHE A 45 4.05 -7.49 -15.84
N ALA A 46 3.68 -8.00 -17.01
CA ALA A 46 4.24 -9.23 -17.53
C ALA A 46 5.77 -9.13 -17.64
N GLY A 47 6.30 -8.01 -18.12
CA GLY A 47 7.74 -7.77 -18.18
C GLY A 47 8.43 -7.78 -16.81
N VAL A 48 7.85 -7.09 -15.81
CA VAL A 48 8.37 -7.08 -14.44
C VAL A 48 8.30 -8.47 -13.80
N LEU A 49 7.24 -9.24 -14.06
CA LEU A 49 7.10 -10.61 -13.56
C LEU A 49 8.12 -11.54 -14.18
N VAL A 50 8.34 -11.46 -15.51
CA VAL A 50 9.37 -12.24 -16.20
C VAL A 50 10.76 -11.91 -15.65
N LEU A 51 11.05 -10.62 -15.42
CA LEU A 51 12.32 -10.20 -14.82
C LEU A 51 12.52 -10.84 -13.43
N HIS A 52 11.50 -10.77 -12.56
CA HIS A 52 11.56 -11.40 -11.24
C HIS A 52 11.68 -12.92 -11.34
N ALA A 53 10.99 -13.58 -12.28
CA ALA A 53 11.10 -15.00 -12.50
C ALA A 53 12.53 -15.39 -12.91
N CYS A 54 13.15 -14.64 -13.83
CA CYS A 54 14.54 -14.85 -14.22
C CYS A 54 15.50 -14.67 -13.04
N MET A 55 15.29 -13.66 -12.19
CA MET A 55 16.10 -13.46 -10.97
C MET A 55 15.92 -14.61 -9.96
N ASN A 56 14.70 -15.13 -9.80
CA ASN A 56 14.40 -16.24 -8.90
C ASN A 56 14.93 -17.59 -9.41
N CYS A 57 15.00 -17.79 -10.73
CA CYS A 57 15.63 -18.98 -11.33
C CYS A 57 17.17 -18.92 -11.34
N GLY A 58 17.75 -17.78 -10.96
CA GLY A 58 19.19 -17.60 -10.88
C GLY A 58 19.81 -18.24 -9.63
N SER A 59 20.90 -17.67 -9.16
CA SER A 59 21.62 -18.16 -7.98
C SER A 59 20.85 -17.89 -6.69
N HIS A 60 20.83 -18.86 -5.77
CA HIS A 60 20.29 -18.72 -4.41
C HIS A 60 20.88 -17.52 -3.65
N HIS A 61 22.10 -17.08 -4.00
CA HIS A 61 22.70 -15.88 -3.43
C HIS A 61 21.91 -14.61 -3.77
N LEU A 62 21.47 -14.47 -5.03
CA LEU A 62 20.69 -13.32 -5.48
C LEU A 62 19.33 -13.29 -4.79
N THR A 63 18.64 -14.43 -4.71
CA THR A 63 17.34 -14.55 -4.04
C THR A 63 17.44 -14.18 -2.56
N ARG A 64 18.50 -14.63 -1.87
CA ARG A 64 18.75 -14.25 -0.47
C ARG A 64 18.96 -12.74 -0.32
N MET A 65 19.79 -12.12 -1.17
CA MET A 65 20.02 -10.67 -1.13
C MET A 65 18.72 -9.89 -1.39
N GLN A 66 17.90 -10.35 -2.35
CA GLN A 66 16.62 -9.74 -2.68
C GLN A 66 15.67 -9.73 -1.47
N ILE A 67 15.53 -10.85 -0.76
CA ILE A 67 14.63 -10.95 0.40
C ILE A 67 15.08 -10.02 1.53
N VAL A 68 16.38 -10.01 1.85
CA VAL A 68 16.92 -9.15 2.92
C VAL A 68 16.78 -7.67 2.56
N PHE A 69 17.13 -7.29 1.33
CA PHE A 69 17.00 -5.92 0.84
C PHE A 69 15.53 -5.49 0.80
N SER A 70 14.63 -6.35 0.32
CA SER A 70 13.20 -6.06 0.24
C SER A 70 12.62 -5.81 1.64
N GLY A 71 12.97 -6.66 2.63
CA GLY A 71 12.51 -6.45 4.01
C GLY A 71 12.99 -5.12 4.58
N PHE A 72 14.28 -4.82 4.43
CA PHE A 72 14.85 -3.54 4.88
C PHE A 72 14.20 -2.34 4.18
N TRP A 73 14.13 -2.38 2.85
CA TRP A 73 13.57 -1.30 2.04
C TRP A 73 12.10 -1.07 2.36
N GLN A 74 11.32 -2.12 2.57
CA GLN A 74 9.90 -2.00 2.92
C GLN A 74 9.71 -1.19 4.21
N VAL A 75 10.52 -1.45 5.24
CA VAL A 75 10.46 -0.71 6.51
C VAL A 75 10.88 0.74 6.30
N VAL A 76 12.03 0.98 5.66
CA VAL A 76 12.56 2.34 5.44
C VAL A 76 11.65 3.18 4.56
N ALA A 77 11.19 2.63 3.43
CA ALA A 77 10.31 3.34 2.50
C ALA A 77 8.96 3.67 3.15
N THR A 78 8.40 2.74 3.93
CA THR A 78 7.13 3.00 4.63
C THR A 78 7.28 4.12 5.66
N LEU A 79 8.33 4.08 6.48
CA LEU A 79 8.57 5.14 7.49
C LEU A 79 8.88 6.49 6.83
N ALA A 80 9.70 6.50 5.77
CA ALA A 80 9.98 7.70 5.01
C ALA A 80 8.72 8.27 4.36
N PHE A 81 7.85 7.42 3.82
CA PHE A 81 6.58 7.83 3.25
C PHE A 81 5.65 8.45 4.31
N CYS A 82 5.52 7.83 5.49
CA CYS A 82 4.74 8.39 6.59
C CYS A 82 5.28 9.76 7.04
N ALA A 83 6.60 9.91 7.17
CA ALA A 83 7.21 11.18 7.55
C ALA A 83 6.97 12.26 6.48
N LEU A 84 7.12 11.89 5.21
CA LEU A 84 6.97 12.80 4.08
C LEU A 84 5.53 13.29 3.93
N ILE A 85 4.55 12.41 4.03
CA ILE A 85 3.14 12.80 3.84
C ILE A 85 2.67 13.70 4.98
N ILE A 86 3.09 13.44 6.22
CA ILE A 86 2.81 14.34 7.36
C ILE A 86 3.50 15.68 7.17
N ALA A 87 4.75 15.71 6.70
CA ALA A 87 5.48 16.97 6.50
C ALA A 87 4.92 17.83 5.36
N VAL A 88 4.38 17.22 4.31
CA VAL A 88 3.83 17.90 3.13
C VAL A 88 2.37 18.33 3.34
N ALA A 89 1.64 17.67 4.23
CA ALA A 89 0.23 17.98 4.50
C ALA A 89 0.08 19.41 5.08
N PRO A 90 -0.66 20.30 4.41
CA PRO A 90 -0.86 21.67 4.91
C PRO A 90 -1.78 21.71 6.14
N GLN A 91 -2.66 20.72 6.30
CA GLN A 91 -3.58 20.62 7.43
C GLN A 91 -3.66 19.17 7.89
N HIS A 92 -3.85 18.98 9.20
CA HIS A 92 -4.07 17.66 9.81
C HIS A 92 -5.50 17.53 10.29
N THR A 93 -6.14 16.38 10.05
CA THR A 93 -7.49 16.11 10.53
C THR A 93 -7.53 15.94 12.04
N SER A 94 -8.68 16.24 12.64
CA SER A 94 -8.84 16.10 14.10
C SER A 94 -8.85 14.62 14.52
N PRO A 95 -8.32 14.27 15.71
CA PRO A 95 -8.38 12.90 16.22
C PRO A 95 -9.82 12.37 16.36
N ASN A 96 -10.78 13.25 16.67
CA ASN A 96 -12.19 12.88 16.75
C ASN A 96 -12.75 12.42 15.40
N PHE A 97 -12.29 13.04 14.32
CA PHE A 97 -12.65 12.59 12.98
C PHE A 97 -11.96 11.25 12.64
N ALA A 98 -10.68 11.09 12.97
CA ALA A 98 -9.93 9.87 12.66
C ALA A 98 -10.47 8.61 13.38
N PHE A 99 -10.88 8.72 14.65
CA PHE A 99 -11.34 7.57 15.45
C PHE A 99 -12.85 7.50 15.64
N GLY A 100 -13.58 8.61 15.45
CA GLY A 100 -15.00 8.72 15.77
C GLY A 100 -15.92 8.88 14.56
N SER A 101 -15.38 9.04 13.34
CA SER A 101 -16.22 9.16 12.15
C SER A 101 -16.72 7.80 11.65
N TRP A 102 -18.00 7.74 11.28
CA TRP A 102 -18.62 6.59 10.62
C TRP A 102 -19.13 7.01 9.26
N LEU A 103 -18.45 6.56 8.20
CA LEU A 103 -18.73 6.93 6.81
C LEU A 103 -19.00 5.66 5.99
N PRO A 104 -20.20 5.07 6.11
CA PRO A 104 -20.51 3.75 5.55
C PRO A 104 -20.69 3.76 4.02
N ASN A 105 -20.86 4.92 3.39
CA ASN A 105 -21.09 5.08 1.95
C ASN A 105 -22.13 4.09 1.40
N THR A 106 -23.22 3.90 2.15
CA THR A 106 -24.28 2.91 1.88
C THR A 106 -24.96 3.14 0.53
N GLU A 107 -25.05 4.38 0.05
CA GLU A 107 -25.61 4.70 -1.27
C GLU A 107 -24.78 4.14 -2.44
N LEU A 108 -23.45 4.05 -2.25
CA LEU A 108 -22.51 3.57 -3.25
C LEU A 108 -22.31 2.04 -3.18
N THR A 109 -22.34 1.49 -1.97
CA THR A 109 -22.04 0.07 -1.73
C THR A 109 -23.29 -0.81 -1.66
N GLY A 110 -24.48 -0.23 -1.45
CA GLY A 110 -25.73 -0.96 -1.20
C GLY A 110 -25.76 -1.72 0.13
N LEU A 111 -24.71 -1.60 0.96
CA LEU A 111 -24.60 -2.29 2.25
C LEU A 111 -25.21 -1.43 3.36
N THR A 112 -26.31 -1.90 3.94
CA THR A 112 -27.03 -1.20 5.02
C THR A 112 -26.72 -1.75 6.41
N ASN A 113 -26.27 -3.01 6.51
CA ASN A 113 -26.00 -3.65 7.79
C ASN A 113 -24.62 -3.24 8.33
N PRO A 114 -24.52 -2.58 9.51
CA PRO A 114 -23.26 -2.08 10.06
C PRO A 114 -22.24 -3.20 10.34
N VAL A 115 -22.70 -4.40 10.70
CA VAL A 115 -21.81 -5.56 10.93
C VAL A 115 -21.16 -5.99 9.63
N HIS A 116 -21.89 -5.98 8.52
CA HIS A 116 -21.33 -6.35 7.21
C HIS A 116 -20.30 -5.32 6.74
N ILE A 117 -20.55 -4.03 6.96
CA ILE A 117 -19.61 -2.96 6.62
C ILE A 117 -18.33 -3.09 7.45
N PHE A 118 -18.47 -3.36 8.76
CA PHE A 118 -17.32 -3.59 9.63
C PHE A 118 -16.50 -4.82 9.18
N LEU A 119 -17.15 -5.94 8.88
CA LEU A 119 -16.48 -7.15 8.40
C LEU A 119 -15.81 -6.93 7.03
N ALA A 120 -16.42 -6.15 6.14
CA ALA A 120 -15.82 -5.78 4.85
C ALA A 120 -14.57 -4.92 5.02
N GLY A 121 -14.56 -3.99 5.99
CA GLY A 121 -13.36 -3.25 6.37
C GLY A 121 -12.28 -4.14 6.97
N LEU A 122 -12.66 -5.09 7.83
CA LEU A 122 -11.74 -6.06 8.44
C LEU A 122 -11.15 -7.03 7.40
N LEU A 123 -11.92 -7.37 6.37
CA LEU A 123 -11.49 -8.20 5.24
C LEU A 123 -10.29 -7.59 4.49
N MET A 124 -10.26 -6.26 4.33
CA MET A 124 -9.12 -5.58 3.72
C MET A 124 -7.88 -5.59 4.62
N SER A 125 -8.08 -5.49 5.94
CA SER A 125 -6.97 -5.55 6.91
C SER A 125 -6.29 -6.92 6.91
N GLN A 126 -7.05 -8.02 6.94
CA GLN A 126 -6.47 -9.38 6.96
C GLN A 126 -5.59 -9.69 5.74
N TRP A 127 -5.89 -9.10 4.56
CA TRP A 127 -5.11 -9.33 3.35
C TRP A 127 -3.64 -8.95 3.55
N THR A 128 -3.37 -7.96 4.41
CA THR A 128 -2.01 -7.48 4.70
C THR A 128 -1.18 -8.38 5.61
N ILE A 129 -1.82 -9.34 6.31
CA ILE A 129 -1.15 -10.26 7.25
C ILE A 129 -1.03 -11.67 6.64
N MET A 130 -1.40 -11.86 5.37
CA MET A 130 -1.27 -13.15 4.68
C MET A 130 0.19 -13.62 4.60
N GLY A 131 0.42 -14.94 4.62
CA GLY A 131 1.75 -15.55 4.41
C GLY A 131 2.49 -15.98 5.69
N PHE A 132 1.83 -15.92 6.86
CA PHE A 132 2.40 -16.38 8.13
C PHE A 132 2.62 -17.90 8.20
N ASP A 133 1.92 -18.68 7.37
CA ASP A 133 1.99 -20.14 7.26
C ASP A 133 3.29 -20.61 6.61
N CYS A 134 3.85 -19.82 5.68
CA CYS A 134 5.12 -20.09 5.01
C CYS A 134 6.27 -20.28 6.01
N CYS A 135 6.26 -19.55 7.13
CA CYS A 135 7.26 -19.64 8.19
C CYS A 135 7.24 -21.00 8.91
N ILE A 136 6.07 -21.64 8.99
CA ILE A 136 5.91 -22.96 9.61
C ILE A 136 6.45 -24.04 8.69
N HIS A 137 6.22 -23.91 7.38
CA HIS A 137 6.75 -24.85 6.39
C HIS A 137 8.27 -24.78 6.25
N LEU A 138 8.86 -23.59 6.45
CA LEU A 138 10.32 -23.41 6.42
C LEU A 138 11.01 -23.78 7.75
N ALA A 139 10.25 -24.20 8.76
CA ALA A 139 10.80 -24.54 10.07
C ALA A 139 11.76 -25.75 10.00
N GLU A 140 11.57 -26.69 9.08
CA GLU A 140 12.43 -27.88 8.91
C GLU A 140 13.86 -27.51 8.52
N GLU A 141 14.04 -26.43 7.77
CA GLU A 141 15.34 -25.95 7.28
C GLU A 141 15.95 -24.87 8.19
N THR A 142 15.27 -24.53 9.30
CA THR A 142 15.66 -23.44 10.20
C THR A 142 16.49 -23.96 11.38
N VAL A 143 17.66 -23.37 11.59
CA VAL A 143 18.48 -23.61 12.79
C VAL A 143 17.73 -23.09 14.03
N ASP A 144 17.58 -23.94 15.05
CA ASP A 144 16.81 -23.67 16.27
C ASP A 144 15.34 -23.32 15.99
N ALA A 145 14.69 -24.10 15.13
CA ALA A 145 13.32 -23.90 14.67
C ALA A 145 12.31 -23.58 15.79
N GLU A 146 12.39 -24.26 16.93
CA GLU A 146 11.48 -24.06 18.07
C GLU A 146 11.43 -22.60 18.55
N ARG A 147 12.58 -21.92 18.57
CA ARG A 147 12.70 -20.53 19.04
C ARG A 147 12.71 -19.56 17.87
N SER A 148 13.50 -19.84 16.84
CA SER A 148 13.72 -18.96 15.69
C SER A 148 12.46 -18.82 14.83
N ALA A 149 11.75 -19.91 14.54
CA ALA A 149 10.53 -19.85 13.74
C ALA A 149 9.39 -19.15 14.51
N SER A 150 9.25 -19.47 15.80
CA SER A 150 8.24 -18.85 16.68
C SER A 150 8.44 -17.34 16.82
N TRP A 151 9.67 -16.89 17.12
CA TRP A 151 9.97 -15.46 17.19
C TRP A 151 9.90 -14.76 15.84
N GLY A 152 10.29 -15.44 14.75
CA GLY A 152 10.16 -14.91 13.39
C GLY A 152 8.71 -14.62 13.02
N LEU A 153 7.78 -15.50 13.38
CA LEU A 153 6.34 -15.30 13.16
C LEU A 153 5.81 -14.12 13.97
N VAL A 154 6.10 -14.06 15.27
CA VAL A 154 5.63 -12.98 16.15
C VAL A 154 6.21 -11.62 15.71
N ALA A 155 7.50 -11.57 15.41
CA ALA A 155 8.16 -10.34 14.96
C ALA A 155 7.66 -9.90 13.57
N GLY A 156 7.42 -10.86 12.65
CA GLY A 156 6.89 -10.58 11.31
C GLY A 156 5.48 -10.00 11.37
N VAL A 157 4.54 -10.71 12.01
CA VAL A 157 3.15 -10.25 12.15
C VAL A 157 3.08 -8.96 12.98
N GLY A 158 3.82 -8.90 14.10
CA GLY A 158 3.84 -7.73 14.96
C GLY A 158 4.36 -6.47 14.25
N SER A 159 5.47 -6.59 13.51
CA SER A 159 6.02 -5.46 12.74
C SER A 159 5.11 -5.02 11.60
N ALA A 160 4.46 -5.96 10.90
CA ALA A 160 3.48 -5.65 9.86
C ALA A 160 2.27 -4.90 10.43
N CYS A 161 1.71 -5.35 11.56
CA CYS A 161 0.62 -4.66 12.24
C CYS A 161 1.00 -3.23 12.67
N LEU A 162 2.19 -3.05 13.26
CA LEU A 162 2.64 -1.74 13.72
C LEU A 162 2.90 -0.77 12.58
N LEU A 163 3.66 -1.19 11.56
CA LEU A 163 3.97 -0.33 10.41
C LEU A 163 2.72 -0.03 9.57
N GLY A 164 1.84 -1.02 9.40
CA GLY A 164 0.56 -0.84 8.72
C GLY A 164 -0.35 0.15 9.45
N LEU A 165 -0.42 0.07 10.78
CA LEU A 165 -1.18 1.02 11.60
C LEU A 165 -0.60 2.44 11.49
N LEU A 166 0.72 2.58 11.54
CA LEU A 166 1.38 3.89 11.36
C LEU A 166 1.08 4.47 9.98
N LEU A 167 1.14 3.67 8.92
CA LEU A 167 0.80 4.10 7.57
C LEU A 167 -0.66 4.55 7.46
N MET A 168 -1.60 3.77 8.01
CA MET A 168 -3.03 4.11 8.00
C MET A 168 -3.33 5.39 8.79
N LEU A 169 -2.71 5.58 9.95
CA LEU A 169 -2.84 6.82 10.73
C LEU A 169 -2.27 8.01 9.97
N SER A 170 -1.07 7.86 9.40
CA SER A 170 -0.40 8.91 8.62
C SER A 170 -1.25 9.38 7.44
N LEU A 171 -1.88 8.44 6.72
CA LEU A 171 -2.78 8.75 5.61
C LEU A 171 -4.07 9.42 6.10
N THR A 172 -4.68 8.91 7.15
CA THR A 172 -5.92 9.47 7.72
C THR A 172 -5.73 10.89 8.23
N PHE A 173 -4.61 11.16 8.91
CA PHE A 173 -4.29 12.49 9.43
C PHE A 173 -3.91 13.49 8.34
N SER A 174 -3.36 13.02 7.21
CA SER A 174 -2.98 13.88 6.08
C SER A 174 -4.13 14.18 5.12
N MET A 175 -5.30 13.60 5.31
CA MET A 175 -6.43 13.73 4.40
C MET A 175 -7.00 15.16 4.42
N GLN A 176 -7.05 15.84 3.26
CA GLN A 176 -7.45 17.24 3.18
C GLN A 176 -8.98 17.42 3.04
N SER A 177 -9.59 16.74 2.06
CA SER A 177 -11.05 16.76 1.87
C SER A 177 -11.54 15.46 1.25
N LEU A 178 -12.60 14.89 1.81
CA LEU A 178 -13.21 13.66 1.29
C LEU A 178 -13.94 13.91 -0.03
N ASP A 179 -14.64 15.04 -0.14
CA ASP A 179 -15.43 15.38 -1.32
C ASP A 179 -14.56 15.53 -2.57
N SER A 180 -13.36 16.10 -2.43
CA SER A 180 -12.43 16.22 -3.54
C SER A 180 -11.83 14.88 -3.98
N ILE A 181 -11.75 13.89 -3.10
CA ILE A 181 -11.24 12.55 -3.45
C ILE A 181 -12.35 11.71 -4.11
N MET A 182 -13.61 11.93 -3.71
CA MET A 182 -14.77 11.22 -4.21
C MET A 182 -15.37 11.84 -5.50
N ASP A 183 -14.95 13.04 -5.90
CA ASP A 183 -15.38 13.66 -7.15
C ASP A 183 -14.84 12.88 -8.37
N PRO A 184 -15.72 12.39 -9.28
CA PRO A 184 -15.32 11.72 -10.52
C PRO A 184 -14.40 12.55 -11.41
N ASN A 185 -14.45 13.87 -11.30
CA ASN A 185 -13.64 14.80 -12.10
C ASN A 185 -12.29 15.14 -11.46
N ALA A 186 -12.04 14.71 -10.23
CA ALA A 186 -10.76 14.91 -9.57
C ALA A 186 -9.66 14.06 -10.20
N VAL A 187 -8.40 14.42 -9.95
CA VAL A 187 -7.22 13.65 -10.40
C VAL A 187 -7.23 12.19 -9.91
N ALA A 188 -7.95 11.91 -8.81
CA ALA A 188 -8.19 10.58 -8.26
C ALA A 188 -9.30 9.78 -8.98
N GLY A 189 -10.03 10.39 -9.92
CA GLY A 189 -11.07 9.75 -10.72
C GLY A 189 -12.28 9.26 -9.93
N GLY A 190 -12.54 9.80 -8.74
CA GLY A 190 -13.65 9.42 -7.86
C GLY A 190 -13.58 8.00 -7.30
N GLN A 191 -12.43 7.32 -7.40
CA GLN A 191 -12.27 5.94 -6.92
C GLN A 191 -11.48 5.90 -5.62
N ALA A 192 -12.07 6.43 -4.54
CA ALA A 192 -11.49 6.35 -3.20
C ALA A 192 -11.74 5.00 -2.50
N ILE A 193 -12.58 4.16 -3.10
CA ILE A 193 -12.81 2.80 -2.63
C ILE A 193 -11.61 1.92 -3.00
N ALA A 194 -11.11 1.19 -2.01
CA ALA A 194 -10.28 0.02 -2.23
C ALA A 194 -10.96 -0.87 -3.29
N GLN A 195 -10.47 -0.79 -4.51
CA GLN A 195 -10.95 -1.63 -5.59
C GLN A 195 -10.40 -3.04 -5.37
N ALA A 196 -11.22 -3.87 -4.73
CA ALA A 196 -11.07 -5.32 -4.74
C ALA A 196 -11.34 -5.86 -6.15
#